data_AF-A0A2E2QZV0-F1
#
_entry.id   AF-A0A2E2QZV0-F1
#
_cell.length_a   1.000
_cell.length_b   1.000
_cell.length_c   1.000
_cell.angle_alpha   90.00
_cell.angle_beta   90.00
_cell.angle_gamma   90.00
#
_symmetry.space_group_name_H-M   'P 1'
#
loop_
_entity.id
_entity.type
_entity.pdbx_description
1 polymer ?
#
loop_
_entity_poly.entity_id
_entity_poly.type
_entity_poly.pdbx_seq_one_letter_code
_entity_poly.pdbx_strand_id
1 'polypeptide(L)'
;MNTKNYQSILTKLKHNPKISQRQLSKDLGYSLGKLNYILRSLEKKKLIKNNFTKNIKKNNTNKYMITSKGKILEETAIDYSYLALNQQNEDKKLIRKKPFLVAEIGINHNGSVLDAKKLIKLAKKHDFDAVKFQKRDLNVCIPENQKKIMRETPWGYISYLDYKKKIELNVKQYLELDIFAKKIGIDLFVSCWDINSLNLMKKLNFKYNKVASAMITNTEFLKEVAKEKKKTFISTGMCTMSDIEKAVSIFEKFNCNFVLMHSISLYPCDESLLNLNLLKTLKNKFKCEIGYSGHESSVSPSIAAFLLGADYIERHITLDRASWGTDQAASLEESGMDSLSTLLKKIPIMLGDGKKKFLKEEKKVSKKMRYWEGH
;
A
#
# COMPACT_ATOMS: atom_id res chain seq x y z
N MET A 1 -21.46 31.09 19.90
CA MET A 1 -22.19 31.25 18.62
C MET A 1 -21.26 30.88 17.47
N ASN A 2 -21.69 29.94 16.63
CA ASN A 2 -20.81 29.10 15.80
C ASN A 2 -20.08 29.88 14.70
N THR A 3 -18.76 30.00 14.82
CA THR A 3 -17.83 30.64 13.86
C THR A 3 -17.95 30.04 12.45
N LYS A 4 -18.32 28.76 12.35
CA LYS A 4 -18.60 28.07 11.07
C LYS A 4 -19.70 28.73 10.25
N ASN A 5 -20.76 29.26 10.89
CA ASN A 5 -21.87 29.89 10.17
C ASN A 5 -21.49 31.23 9.52
N TYR A 6 -20.48 31.91 10.07
CA TYR A 6 -20.00 33.20 9.58
C TYR A 6 -19.09 32.98 8.38
N GLN A 7 -18.24 31.95 8.46
CA GLN A 7 -17.31 31.56 7.40
C GLN A 7 -18.02 31.15 6.12
N SER A 8 -19.04 30.29 6.19
CA SER A 8 -19.76 29.82 5.00
C SER A 8 -20.41 30.97 4.22
N ILE A 9 -20.84 32.01 4.92
CA ILE A 9 -21.39 33.23 4.34
C ILE A 9 -20.29 34.12 3.76
N LEU A 10 -19.19 34.33 4.49
CA LEU A 10 -18.05 35.13 4.02
C LEU A 10 -17.43 34.53 2.74
N THR A 11 -17.19 33.22 2.68
CA THR A 11 -16.65 32.56 1.47
C THR A 11 -17.60 32.70 0.27
N LYS A 12 -18.91 32.50 0.47
CA LYS A 12 -19.91 32.69 -0.61
C LYS A 12 -19.99 34.14 -1.08
N LEU A 13 -19.92 35.11 -0.17
CA LEU A 13 -19.89 36.54 -0.52
C LEU A 13 -18.58 36.95 -1.22
N LYS A 14 -17.46 36.28 -0.96
CA LYS A 14 -16.16 36.53 -1.62
C LYS A 14 -16.24 36.14 -3.09
N HIS A 15 -16.78 34.95 -3.37
CA HIS A 15 -16.94 34.44 -4.73
C HIS A 15 -18.09 35.10 -5.49
N ASN A 16 -19.17 35.49 -4.80
CA ASN A 16 -20.31 36.16 -5.41
C ASN A 16 -20.85 37.30 -4.53
N PRO A 17 -20.26 38.51 -4.62
CA PRO A 17 -20.68 39.65 -3.79
C PRO A 17 -22.09 40.19 -4.09
N LYS A 18 -22.70 39.76 -5.19
CA LYS A 18 -24.06 40.16 -5.62
C LYS A 18 -25.11 39.06 -5.35
N ILE A 19 -24.74 37.97 -4.66
CA ILE A 19 -25.68 36.88 -4.34
C ILE A 19 -26.86 37.41 -3.52
N SER A 20 -28.08 37.05 -3.94
CA SER A 20 -29.29 37.45 -3.19
C SER A 20 -29.36 36.67 -1.88
N GLN A 21 -29.99 37.25 -0.85
CA GLN A 21 -30.20 36.55 0.42
C GLN A 21 -30.98 35.24 0.24
N ARG A 22 -31.96 35.20 -0.67
CA ARG A 22 -32.72 33.98 -0.99
C ARG A 22 -31.82 32.88 -1.57
N GLN A 23 -30.93 33.24 -2.50
CA GLN A 23 -29.98 32.29 -3.07
C GLN A 23 -28.96 31.82 -2.02
N LEU A 24 -28.43 32.75 -1.22
CA LEU A 24 -27.49 32.44 -0.14
C LEU A 24 -28.13 31.52 0.93
N SER A 25 -29.42 31.71 1.23
CA SER A 25 -30.20 30.86 2.14
C SER A 25 -30.31 29.44 1.61
N LYS A 26 -30.59 29.30 0.31
CA LYS A 26 -30.71 28.01 -0.38
C LYS A 26 -29.38 27.27 -0.44
N ASP A 27 -28.31 27.97 -0.83
CA ASP A 27 -26.94 27.43 -0.92
C ASP A 27 -26.41 26.90 0.42
N LEU A 28 -26.82 27.51 1.53
CA LEU A 28 -26.31 27.19 2.87
C LEU A 28 -27.28 26.34 3.70
N GLY A 29 -28.48 26.03 3.17
CA GLY A 29 -29.51 25.30 3.91
C GLY A 29 -30.00 26.03 5.17
N TYR A 30 -29.97 27.37 5.17
CA TYR A 30 -30.47 28.18 6.29
C TYR A 30 -31.90 28.65 6.03
N SER A 31 -32.69 28.84 7.09
CA SER A 31 -33.92 29.64 7.00
C SER A 31 -33.57 31.12 6.80
N LEU A 32 -34.44 31.87 6.12
CA LEU A 32 -34.22 33.31 5.89
C LEU A 32 -34.04 34.10 7.19
N GLY A 33 -34.78 33.74 8.25
CA GLY A 33 -34.62 34.34 9.58
C GLY A 33 -33.25 34.08 10.19
N LYS A 34 -32.76 32.83 10.11
CA LYS A 34 -31.41 32.45 10.59
C LYS A 34 -30.32 33.16 9.79
N LEU A 35 -30.46 33.24 8.46
CA LEU A 35 -29.52 33.95 7.60
C LEU A 35 -29.46 35.44 7.94
N ASN A 36 -30.61 36.09 8.11
CA ASN A 36 -30.69 37.51 8.47
C ASN A 36 -30.06 37.80 9.84
N TYR A 37 -30.29 36.93 10.82
CA TYR A 37 -29.64 37.03 12.13
C TYR A 37 -28.11 37.01 12.00
N ILE A 38 -27.59 36.07 11.20
CA ILE A 38 -26.15 35.92 11.00
C ILE A 38 -25.56 37.13 10.24
N LEU A 39 -26.21 37.59 9.17
CA LEU A 39 -25.76 38.76 8.40
C LEU A 39 -25.71 40.02 9.27
N ARG A 40 -26.73 40.26 10.11
CA ARG A 40 -26.71 41.37 11.09
C ARG A 40 -25.57 41.25 12.09
N SER A 41 -25.26 40.03 12.52
CA SER A 41 -24.14 39.81 13.45
C SER A 41 -22.78 40.04 12.76
N LEU A 42 -22.62 39.64 11.50
CA LEU A 42 -21.44 39.92 10.68
C LEU A 42 -21.25 41.43 10.47
N GLU A 43 -22.33 42.17 10.21
CA GLU A 43 -22.33 43.64 10.12
C GLU A 43 -21.94 44.28 11.45
N LYS A 44 -22.57 43.87 12.58
CA LYS A 44 -22.26 44.38 13.92
C LYS A 44 -20.78 44.17 14.29
N LYS A 45 -20.19 43.06 13.84
CA LYS A 45 -18.77 42.73 14.04
C LYS A 45 -17.83 43.40 13.03
N LYS A 46 -18.37 44.20 12.10
CA LYS A 46 -17.65 44.89 11.03
C LYS A 46 -16.90 43.92 10.10
N LEU A 47 -17.43 42.71 9.90
CA LEU A 47 -16.85 41.68 9.01
C LEU A 47 -17.38 41.81 7.58
N ILE A 48 -18.60 42.33 7.43
CA ILE A 48 -19.18 42.73 6.15
C ILE A 48 -19.79 44.13 6.27
N LYS A 49 -19.91 44.81 5.15
CA LYS A 49 -20.65 46.08 4.99
C LYS A 49 -21.73 45.87 3.95
N ASN A 50 -22.96 46.25 4.27
CA ASN A 50 -24.07 46.21 3.33
C ASN A 50 -24.24 47.59 2.69
N ASN A 51 -24.08 47.65 1.37
CA ASN A 51 -24.38 48.84 0.58
C ASN A 51 -25.80 48.69 0.04
N PHE A 52 -26.75 49.29 0.74
CA PHE A 52 -28.15 49.32 0.33
C PHE A 52 -28.34 50.43 -0.70
N THR A 53 -28.63 50.09 -1.96
CA THR A 53 -29.08 51.05 -2.96
C THR A 53 -30.56 50.84 -3.22
N LYS A 54 -31.39 51.84 -2.84
CA LYS A 54 -32.82 51.85 -3.14
C LYS A 54 -33.00 52.16 -4.62
N ASN A 55 -33.50 51.21 -5.41
CA ASN A 55 -33.84 51.44 -6.81
C ASN A 55 -35.31 51.08 -7.04
N ILE A 56 -36.13 52.09 -7.35
CA ILE A 56 -37.61 52.02 -7.28
C ILE A 56 -38.22 51.14 -8.39
N LYS A 57 -37.44 50.64 -9.36
CA LYS A 57 -37.95 49.85 -10.50
C LYS A 57 -37.39 48.44 -10.70
N LYS A 58 -36.51 47.90 -9.85
CA LYS A 58 -36.04 46.49 -9.95
C LYS A 58 -35.62 45.96 -8.57
N ASN A 59 -36.03 44.73 -8.25
CA ASN A 59 -35.72 43.93 -7.05
C ASN A 59 -34.55 44.47 -6.19
N ASN A 60 -34.83 44.80 -4.92
CA ASN A 60 -33.84 45.18 -3.92
C ASN A 60 -32.69 44.16 -3.88
N THR A 61 -31.49 44.55 -4.31
CA THR A 61 -30.30 43.71 -4.27
C THR A 61 -29.39 44.21 -3.15
N ASN A 62 -29.36 43.49 -2.03
CA ASN A 62 -28.37 43.77 -0.98
C ASN A 62 -26.99 43.41 -1.51
N LYS A 63 -26.08 44.37 -1.55
CA LYS A 63 -24.69 44.14 -1.94
C LYS A 63 -23.82 44.12 -0.69
N TYR A 64 -23.34 42.92 -0.33
CA TYR A 64 -22.45 42.75 0.81
C TYR A 64 -20.98 42.81 0.36
N MET A 65 -20.22 43.71 0.96
CA MET A 65 -18.77 43.81 0.79
C MET A 65 -18.07 43.26 2.03
N ILE A 66 -17.14 42.33 1.83
CA ILE A 66 -16.32 41.81 2.91
C ILE A 66 -15.26 42.86 3.29
N THR A 67 -15.15 43.17 4.58
CA THR A 67 -14.12 44.10 5.08
C THR A 67 -12.76 43.40 5.17
N SER A 68 -11.67 44.15 5.35
CA SER A 68 -10.35 43.58 5.65
C SER A 68 -10.39 42.63 6.85
N LYS A 69 -11.12 42.98 7.91
CA LYS A 69 -11.34 42.10 9.07
C LYS A 69 -12.10 40.82 8.73
N GLY A 70 -13.08 40.91 7.82
CA GLY A 70 -13.81 39.75 7.30
C GLY A 70 -12.95 38.84 6.44
N LYS A 71 -12.03 39.40 5.63
CA LYS A 71 -11.07 38.63 4.82
C LYS A 71 -10.10 37.86 5.71
N ILE A 72 -9.51 38.51 6.72
CA ILE A 72 -8.60 37.87 7.68
C ILE A 72 -9.29 36.70 8.39
N LEU A 73 -10.54 36.88 8.85
CA LEU A 73 -11.29 35.81 9.51
C LEU A 73 -11.60 34.63 8.57
N GLU A 74 -11.86 34.90 7.30
CA GLU A 74 -12.12 33.88 6.30
C GLU A 74 -10.87 33.07 5.97
N GLU A 75 -9.74 33.75 5.75
CA GLU A 75 -8.44 33.14 5.43
C GLU A 75 -7.90 32.33 6.62
N THR A 76 -7.86 32.91 7.82
CA THR A 76 -7.40 32.19 9.03
C THR A 76 -8.26 30.97 9.35
N ALA A 77 -9.58 31.04 9.16
CA ALA A 77 -10.45 29.90 9.41
C ALA A 77 -10.33 28.79 8.34
N ILE A 78 -9.97 29.13 7.10
CA ILE A 78 -9.61 28.14 6.07
C ILE A 78 -8.34 27.41 6.50
N ASP A 79 -7.32 28.13 6.94
CA ASP A 79 -6.06 27.54 7.41
C ASP A 79 -6.31 26.59 8.59
N TYR A 80 -7.07 26.99 9.61
CA TYR A 80 -7.39 26.10 10.73
C TYR A 80 -8.24 24.89 10.32
N SER A 81 -9.16 25.04 9.36
CA SER A 81 -9.97 23.91 8.88
C SER A 81 -9.13 22.94 8.05
N TYR A 82 -8.21 23.46 7.23
CA TYR A 82 -7.24 22.68 6.46
C TYR A 82 -6.25 21.95 7.38
N LEU A 83 -5.72 22.64 8.40
CA LEU A 83 -4.87 22.06 9.44
C LEU A 83 -5.62 20.97 10.22
N ALA A 84 -6.86 21.21 10.64
CA ALA A 84 -7.66 20.23 11.37
C ALA A 84 -8.04 19.00 10.51
N LEU A 85 -8.31 19.18 9.21
CA LEU A 85 -8.55 18.07 8.28
C LEU A 85 -7.27 17.27 8.04
N ASN A 86 -6.12 17.94 7.89
CA ASN A 86 -4.82 17.27 7.79
C ASN A 86 -4.49 16.50 9.06
N GLN A 87 -4.74 17.10 10.22
CA GLN A 87 -4.51 16.46 11.52
C GLN A 87 -5.46 15.27 11.73
N GLN A 88 -6.74 15.36 11.35
CA GLN A 88 -7.65 14.21 11.37
C GLN A 88 -7.27 13.10 10.38
N ASN A 89 -6.70 13.46 9.22
CA ASN A 89 -6.17 12.50 8.26
C ASN A 89 -4.86 11.87 8.75
N GLU A 90 -4.03 12.60 9.51
CA GLU A 90 -2.86 12.07 10.21
C GLU A 90 -3.24 11.16 11.38
N ASP A 91 -4.27 11.50 12.16
CA ASP A 91 -4.80 10.69 13.25
C ASP A 91 -5.35 9.34 12.76
N LYS A 92 -5.99 9.31 11.57
CA LYS A 92 -6.39 8.05 10.90
C LYS A 92 -5.20 7.25 10.36
N LYS A 93 -4.06 7.92 10.12
CA LYS A 93 -2.83 7.33 9.54
C LYS A 93 -2.01 6.53 10.56
N LEU A 94 -2.21 6.79 11.85
CA LEU A 94 -1.46 6.14 12.95
C LEU A 94 -1.86 4.68 13.19
N ILE A 95 -3.09 4.29 12.87
CA ILE A 95 -3.55 2.91 13.10
C ILE A 95 -3.06 2.00 11.96
N ARG A 96 -1.93 1.33 12.20
CA ARG A 96 -1.43 0.27 11.32
C ARG A 96 -2.28 -0.99 11.50
N LYS A 97 -2.41 -1.79 10.44
CA LYS A 97 -2.99 -3.14 10.48
C LYS A 97 -1.90 -4.17 10.16
N LYS A 98 -2.14 -5.44 10.46
CA LYS A 98 -1.27 -6.55 10.00
C LYS A 98 -1.08 -6.39 8.47
N PRO A 99 0.15 -6.40 7.96
CA PRO A 99 0.38 -6.37 6.51
C PRO A 99 -0.07 -7.68 5.89
N PHE A 100 -0.35 -7.65 4.59
CA PHE A 100 -0.59 -8.87 3.82
C PHE A 100 0.75 -9.57 3.54
N LEU A 101 0.86 -10.83 3.97
CA LEU A 101 2.07 -11.63 3.91
C LEU A 101 2.03 -12.62 2.74
N VAL A 102 3.06 -12.56 1.88
CA VAL A 102 3.28 -13.48 0.77
C VAL A 102 4.50 -14.35 1.07
N ALA A 103 4.29 -15.67 1.09
CA ALA A 103 5.35 -16.66 1.15
C ALA A 103 5.78 -17.00 -0.28
N GLU A 104 6.92 -16.48 -0.72
CA GLU A 104 7.51 -16.81 -2.00
C GLU A 104 8.16 -18.19 -1.91
N ILE A 105 7.49 -19.19 -2.47
CA ILE A 105 8.05 -20.52 -2.67
C ILE A 105 8.99 -20.51 -3.86
N GLY A 106 8.69 -19.70 -4.89
CA GLY A 106 9.53 -19.52 -6.06
C GLY A 106 9.84 -20.86 -6.73
N ILE A 107 11.10 -21.29 -6.62
CA ILE A 107 11.61 -22.58 -7.12
C ILE A 107 12.16 -23.49 -6.01
N ASN A 108 12.00 -23.13 -4.72
CA ASN A 108 12.56 -23.89 -3.58
C ASN A 108 11.95 -25.28 -3.40
N HIS A 109 10.88 -25.59 -4.13
CA HIS A 109 10.31 -26.93 -4.22
C HIS A 109 11.14 -27.89 -5.07
N ASN A 110 12.17 -27.43 -5.80
CA ASN A 110 13.09 -28.28 -6.59
C ASN A 110 12.36 -29.28 -7.53
N GLY A 111 11.25 -28.86 -8.14
CA GLY A 111 10.42 -29.71 -9.02
C GLY A 111 9.50 -30.71 -8.30
N SER A 112 9.55 -30.79 -6.98
CA SER A 112 8.75 -31.71 -6.16
C SER A 112 7.41 -31.10 -5.76
N VAL A 113 6.30 -31.69 -6.24
CA VAL A 113 4.94 -31.32 -5.79
C VAL A 113 4.75 -31.61 -4.31
N LEU A 114 5.39 -32.66 -3.79
CA LEU A 114 5.33 -33.01 -2.37
C LEU A 114 5.95 -31.90 -1.51
N ASP A 115 7.13 -31.41 -1.88
CA ASP A 115 7.79 -30.36 -1.11
C ASP A 115 7.11 -29.01 -1.29
N ALA A 116 6.57 -28.72 -2.49
CA ALA A 116 5.67 -27.59 -2.69
C ALA A 116 4.47 -27.63 -1.72
N LYS A 117 3.80 -28.78 -1.54
CA LYS A 117 2.72 -28.92 -0.55
C LYS A 117 3.19 -28.73 0.88
N LYS A 118 4.39 -29.19 1.25
CA LYS A 118 4.98 -28.96 2.58
C LYS A 118 5.19 -27.46 2.82
N LEU A 119 5.77 -26.75 1.86
CA LEU A 119 5.97 -25.29 1.92
C LEU A 119 4.64 -24.53 2.02
N ILE A 120 3.61 -24.95 1.28
CA ILE A 120 2.26 -24.36 1.38
C ILE A 120 1.68 -24.55 2.79
N LYS A 121 1.80 -25.76 3.38
CA LYS A 121 1.37 -26.02 4.75
C LYS A 121 2.15 -25.17 5.76
N LEU A 122 3.46 -25.00 5.55
CA LEU A 122 4.31 -24.19 6.41
C LEU A 122 3.89 -22.73 6.39
N ALA A 123 3.63 -22.15 5.21
CA ALA A 123 3.09 -20.80 5.08
C ALA A 123 1.75 -20.64 5.83
N LYS A 124 0.83 -21.60 5.63
CA LYS A 124 -0.47 -21.57 6.30
C LYS A 124 -0.35 -21.67 7.83
N LYS A 125 0.56 -22.52 8.34
CA LYS A 125 0.83 -22.69 9.78
C LYS A 125 1.24 -21.38 10.44
N HIS A 126 1.98 -20.53 9.74
CA HIS A 126 2.53 -19.27 10.26
C HIS A 126 1.74 -18.03 9.83
N ASP A 127 0.42 -18.16 9.61
CA ASP A 127 -0.48 -17.04 9.32
C ASP A 127 -0.08 -16.21 8.06
N PHE A 128 0.60 -16.80 7.07
CA PHE A 128 0.77 -16.13 5.77
C PHE A 128 -0.54 -16.12 4.99
N ASP A 129 -0.77 -15.04 4.24
CA ASP A 129 -2.05 -14.79 3.56
C ASP A 129 -2.09 -15.41 2.15
N ALA A 130 -0.93 -15.51 1.50
CA ALA A 130 -0.80 -16.17 0.21
C ALA A 130 0.57 -16.86 0.02
N VAL A 131 0.60 -17.84 -0.88
CA VAL A 131 1.83 -18.45 -1.42
C VAL A 131 2.02 -18.03 -2.87
N LYS A 132 3.28 -17.81 -3.26
CA LYS A 132 3.65 -17.46 -4.62
C LYS A 132 4.69 -18.42 -5.20
N PHE A 133 4.49 -18.80 -6.46
CA PHE A 133 5.44 -19.59 -7.25
C PHE A 133 5.92 -18.80 -8.47
N GLN A 134 6.91 -19.32 -9.17
CA GLN A 134 7.37 -18.78 -10.45
C GLN A 134 6.98 -19.70 -11.59
N LYS A 135 6.53 -19.16 -12.73
CA LYS A 135 6.26 -19.92 -13.95
C LYS A 135 7.04 -19.34 -15.12
N ARG A 136 7.73 -20.20 -15.86
CA ARG A 136 8.55 -19.85 -17.03
C ARG A 136 8.28 -20.77 -18.22
N ASP A 137 8.36 -20.21 -19.41
CA ASP A 137 8.68 -20.91 -20.64
C ASP A 137 10.19 -20.87 -20.82
N LEU A 138 10.84 -22.02 -20.61
CA LEU A 138 12.29 -22.13 -20.61
C LEU A 138 12.91 -21.81 -21.97
N ASN A 139 12.16 -21.95 -23.07
CA ASN A 139 12.66 -21.61 -24.40
C ASN A 139 12.75 -20.10 -24.61
N VAL A 140 11.92 -19.33 -23.90
CA VAL A 140 11.88 -17.87 -23.95
C VAL A 140 12.81 -17.26 -22.90
N CYS A 141 12.75 -17.77 -21.66
CA CYS A 141 13.45 -17.16 -20.53
C CYS A 141 14.95 -17.50 -20.47
N ILE A 142 15.41 -18.53 -21.19
CA ILE A 142 16.82 -18.94 -21.18
C ILE A 142 17.47 -18.58 -22.52
N PRO A 143 18.44 -17.64 -22.55
CA PRO A 143 19.21 -17.34 -23.73
C PRO A 143 19.91 -18.58 -24.31
N GLU A 144 19.99 -18.68 -25.64
CA GLU A 144 20.52 -19.88 -26.32
C GLU A 144 21.95 -20.23 -25.88
N ASN A 145 22.79 -19.21 -25.70
CA ASN A 145 24.17 -19.37 -25.22
C ASN A 145 24.28 -19.90 -23.78
N GLN A 146 23.20 -19.81 -22.98
CA GLN A 146 23.18 -20.32 -21.62
C GLN A 146 22.65 -21.76 -21.52
N LYS A 147 21.86 -22.23 -22.49
CA LYS A 147 21.16 -23.53 -22.41
C LYS A 147 22.11 -24.71 -22.20
N LYS A 148 23.26 -24.68 -22.88
CA LYS A 148 24.26 -25.77 -22.88
C LYS A 148 25.34 -25.63 -21.78
N ILE A 149 25.31 -24.58 -20.97
CA ILE A 149 26.26 -24.42 -19.87
C ILE A 149 26.03 -25.54 -18.86
N MET A 150 27.06 -26.33 -18.59
CA MET A 150 26.99 -27.45 -17.65
C MET A 150 27.05 -26.97 -16.20
N ARG A 151 26.32 -27.64 -15.31
CA ARG A 151 26.28 -27.34 -13.87
C ARG A 151 26.25 -28.60 -13.04
N GLU A 152 26.86 -28.52 -11.86
CA GLU A 152 26.66 -29.50 -10.80
C GLU A 152 25.29 -29.29 -10.14
N THR A 153 24.49 -30.35 -10.10
CA THR A 153 23.13 -30.34 -9.56
C THR A 153 22.86 -31.61 -8.76
N PRO A 154 21.79 -31.67 -7.93
CA PRO A 154 21.38 -32.88 -7.22
C PRO A 154 21.01 -34.04 -8.16
N TRP A 155 20.79 -33.75 -9.44
CA TRP A 155 20.47 -34.74 -10.48
C TRP A 155 21.66 -35.06 -11.39
N GLY A 156 22.89 -34.73 -10.95
CA GLY A 156 24.13 -34.96 -11.69
C GLY A 156 24.66 -33.73 -12.43
N TYR A 157 25.73 -33.94 -13.19
CA TYR A 157 26.34 -32.92 -14.05
C TYR A 157 25.54 -32.81 -15.35
N ILE A 158 24.68 -31.79 -15.45
CA ILE A 158 23.72 -31.63 -16.55
C ILE A 158 23.72 -30.20 -17.09
N SER A 159 23.13 -30.02 -18.27
CA SER A 159 22.98 -28.69 -18.89
C SER A 159 22.06 -27.79 -18.06
N TYR A 160 22.26 -26.48 -18.14
CA TYR A 160 21.43 -25.50 -17.45
C TYR A 160 19.95 -25.64 -17.86
N LEU A 161 19.68 -25.91 -19.14
CA LEU A 161 18.32 -26.15 -19.62
C LEU A 161 17.70 -27.40 -18.98
N ASP A 162 18.42 -28.52 -18.93
CA ASP A 162 17.87 -29.78 -18.40
C ASP A 162 17.66 -29.72 -16.89
N TYR A 163 18.56 -29.04 -16.17
CA TYR A 163 18.32 -28.64 -14.80
C TYR A 163 17.01 -27.84 -14.66
N LYS A 164 16.85 -26.77 -15.46
CA LYS A 164 15.64 -25.93 -15.37
C LYS A 164 14.37 -26.71 -15.69
N LYS A 165 14.41 -27.66 -16.63
CA LYS A 165 13.28 -28.57 -16.91
C LYS A 165 12.90 -29.44 -15.70
N LYS A 166 13.87 -29.88 -14.90
CA LYS A 166 13.59 -30.71 -13.71
C LYS A 166 12.89 -29.94 -12.60
N ILE A 167 13.17 -28.65 -12.45
CA ILE A 167 12.52 -27.83 -11.42
C ILE A 167 11.20 -27.21 -11.86
N GLU A 168 10.98 -27.03 -13.17
CA GLU A 168 9.81 -26.33 -13.68
C GLU A 168 8.55 -27.20 -13.57
N LEU A 169 7.56 -26.75 -12.79
CA LEU A 169 6.28 -27.46 -12.68
C LEU A 169 5.41 -27.23 -13.92
N ASN A 170 4.64 -28.25 -14.28
CA ASN A 170 3.64 -28.17 -15.34
C ASN A 170 2.28 -27.68 -14.82
N VAL A 171 1.35 -27.38 -15.72
CA VAL A 171 0.03 -26.83 -15.37
C VAL A 171 -0.81 -27.77 -14.52
N LYS A 172 -0.74 -29.09 -14.78
CA LYS A 172 -1.50 -30.07 -13.99
C LYS A 172 -1.02 -30.08 -12.54
N GLN A 173 0.30 -29.95 -12.33
CA GLN A 173 0.88 -29.82 -11.01
C GLN A 173 0.48 -28.50 -10.33
N TYR A 174 0.45 -27.37 -11.04
CA TYR A 174 -0.08 -26.12 -10.48
C TYR A 174 -1.57 -26.21 -10.13
N LEU A 175 -2.38 -26.87 -10.96
CA LEU A 175 -3.80 -27.11 -10.66
C LEU A 175 -3.95 -27.94 -9.38
N GLU A 176 -3.14 -28.99 -9.22
CA GLU A 176 -3.12 -29.82 -8.01
C GLU A 176 -2.74 -28.99 -6.77
N LEU A 177 -1.73 -28.12 -6.88
CA LEU A 177 -1.30 -27.22 -5.80
C LEU A 177 -2.36 -26.16 -5.47
N ASP A 178 -3.05 -25.61 -6.47
CA ASP A 178 -4.13 -24.64 -6.29
C ASP A 178 -5.34 -25.25 -5.57
N ILE A 179 -5.76 -26.47 -5.97
CA ILE A 179 -6.80 -27.23 -5.26
C ILE A 179 -6.39 -27.47 -3.81
N PHE A 180 -5.14 -27.87 -3.59
CA PHE A 180 -4.61 -28.12 -2.25
C PHE A 180 -4.59 -26.83 -1.39
N ALA A 181 -4.11 -25.72 -1.94
CA ALA A 181 -4.05 -24.41 -1.27
C ALA A 181 -5.45 -23.92 -0.88
N LYS A 182 -6.42 -24.02 -1.81
CA LYS A 182 -7.83 -23.70 -1.55
C LYS A 182 -8.43 -24.56 -0.44
N LYS A 183 -8.14 -25.87 -0.43
CA LYS A 183 -8.63 -26.80 0.61
C LYS A 183 -8.17 -26.40 2.02
N ILE A 184 -6.94 -25.88 2.16
CA ILE A 184 -6.42 -25.45 3.47
C ILE A 184 -6.62 -23.95 3.75
N GLY A 185 -7.28 -23.23 2.84
CA GLY A 185 -7.62 -21.82 2.99
C GLY A 185 -6.42 -20.87 2.93
N ILE A 186 -5.56 -21.01 1.91
CA ILE A 186 -4.50 -20.03 1.58
C ILE A 186 -4.57 -19.69 0.09
N ASP A 187 -4.42 -18.41 -0.25
CA ASP A 187 -4.43 -17.97 -1.65
C ASP A 187 -3.13 -18.43 -2.34
N LEU A 188 -3.22 -18.93 -3.58
CA LEU A 188 -2.07 -19.26 -4.42
C LEU A 188 -2.07 -18.38 -5.67
N PHE A 189 -0.90 -17.91 -6.06
CA PHE A 189 -0.70 -17.23 -7.33
C PHE A 189 0.73 -17.43 -7.85
N VAL A 190 1.00 -16.93 -9.05
CA VAL A 190 2.30 -17.11 -9.72
C VAL A 190 2.85 -15.81 -10.28
N SER A 191 4.17 -15.69 -10.30
CA SER A 191 4.89 -14.74 -11.14
C SER A 191 5.25 -15.41 -12.46
N CYS A 192 4.60 -14.99 -13.54
CA CYS A 192 4.98 -15.39 -14.90
C CYS A 192 6.19 -14.55 -15.37
N TRP A 193 7.10 -15.17 -16.12
CA TRP A 193 8.31 -14.51 -16.64
C TRP A 193 8.29 -14.31 -18.15
N ASP A 194 7.17 -14.63 -18.79
CA ASP A 194 6.95 -14.51 -20.22
C ASP A 194 5.45 -14.57 -20.53
N ILE A 195 5.08 -14.21 -21.75
CA ILE A 195 3.68 -14.15 -22.22
C ILE A 195 3.07 -15.55 -22.36
N ASN A 196 3.85 -16.58 -22.73
CA ASN A 196 3.34 -17.95 -22.87
C ASN A 196 2.90 -18.48 -21.50
N SER A 197 3.75 -18.32 -20.49
CA SER A 197 3.45 -18.62 -19.10
C SER A 197 2.23 -17.84 -18.60
N LEU A 198 2.15 -16.54 -18.89
CA LEU A 198 0.97 -15.74 -18.51
C LEU A 198 -0.32 -16.32 -19.09
N ASN A 199 -0.33 -16.57 -20.41
CA ASN A 199 -1.50 -17.13 -21.11
C ASN A 199 -1.86 -18.54 -20.62
N LEU A 200 -0.85 -19.35 -20.28
CA LEU A 200 -1.04 -20.68 -19.75
C LEU A 200 -1.70 -20.65 -18.36
N MET A 201 -1.24 -19.75 -17.50
CA MET A 201 -1.68 -19.65 -16.11
C MET A 201 -2.99 -18.89 -15.94
N LYS A 202 -3.43 -18.10 -16.93
CA LYS A 202 -4.78 -17.49 -16.97
C LYS A 202 -5.90 -18.52 -16.71
N LYS A 203 -5.71 -19.77 -17.16
CA LYS A 203 -6.67 -20.87 -16.99
C LYS A 203 -6.95 -21.24 -15.53
N LEU A 204 -6.04 -20.95 -14.60
CA LEU A 204 -6.21 -21.25 -13.17
C LEU A 204 -6.89 -20.10 -12.39
N ASN A 205 -7.10 -18.96 -13.05
CA ASN A 205 -7.81 -17.80 -12.53
C ASN A 205 -7.38 -17.38 -11.11
N PHE A 206 -6.07 -17.23 -10.88
CA PHE A 206 -5.57 -16.72 -9.61
C PHE A 206 -6.07 -15.31 -9.32
N LYS A 207 -6.16 -14.97 -8.03
CA LYS A 207 -6.68 -13.69 -7.53
C LYS A 207 -5.73 -12.51 -7.75
N TYR A 208 -4.42 -12.80 -7.81
CA TYR A 208 -3.35 -11.81 -7.90
C TYR A 208 -2.41 -12.11 -9.05
N ASN A 209 -1.75 -11.07 -9.56
CA ASN A 209 -0.62 -11.20 -10.46
C ASN A 209 0.66 -10.67 -9.79
N LYS A 210 1.82 -11.19 -10.21
CA LYS A 210 3.14 -10.67 -9.83
C LYS A 210 3.94 -10.34 -11.08
N VAL A 211 4.48 -9.12 -11.12
CA VAL A 211 5.56 -8.74 -12.04
C VAL A 211 6.87 -8.81 -11.26
N ALA A 212 7.77 -9.69 -11.67
CA ALA A 212 9.12 -9.78 -11.13
C ALA A 212 9.96 -8.55 -11.53
N SER A 213 10.97 -8.20 -10.72
CA SER A 213 11.89 -7.08 -11.00
C SER A 213 12.48 -7.13 -12.41
N ALA A 214 12.88 -8.33 -12.88
CA ALA A 214 13.43 -8.55 -14.21
C ALA A 214 12.46 -8.23 -15.37
N MET A 215 11.15 -8.19 -15.08
CA MET A 215 10.10 -8.01 -16.08
C MET A 215 9.55 -6.59 -16.13
N ILE A 216 9.96 -5.68 -15.22
CA ILE A 216 9.39 -4.33 -15.13
C ILE A 216 9.66 -3.48 -16.38
N THR A 217 10.76 -3.73 -17.10
CA THR A 217 11.09 -3.01 -18.34
C THR A 217 10.43 -3.62 -19.58
N ASN A 218 9.81 -4.80 -19.46
CA ASN A 218 9.13 -5.45 -20.58
C ASN A 218 7.71 -4.87 -20.74
N THR A 219 7.61 -3.77 -21.49
CA THR A 219 6.36 -3.03 -21.66
C THR A 219 5.21 -3.87 -22.22
N GLU A 220 5.48 -4.80 -23.14
CA GLU A 220 4.43 -5.63 -23.72
C GLU A 220 3.87 -6.64 -22.71
N PHE A 221 4.75 -7.27 -21.94
CA PHE A 221 4.35 -8.12 -20.82
C PHE A 221 3.52 -7.34 -19.79
N LEU A 222 3.93 -6.12 -19.42
CA LEU A 222 3.17 -5.29 -18.48
C LEU A 222 1.76 -4.98 -18.97
N LYS A 223 1.58 -4.66 -20.26
CA LYS A 223 0.26 -4.43 -20.84
C LYS A 223 -0.62 -5.68 -20.77
N GLU A 224 -0.07 -6.85 -21.10
CA GLU A 224 -0.81 -8.12 -21.03
C GLU A 224 -1.24 -8.46 -19.60
N VAL A 225 -0.37 -8.24 -18.61
CA VAL A 225 -0.72 -8.41 -17.18
C VAL A 225 -1.79 -7.40 -16.76
N ALA A 226 -1.65 -6.13 -17.16
CA ALA A 226 -2.59 -5.08 -16.78
C ALA A 226 -3.99 -5.27 -17.39
N LYS A 227 -4.09 -5.84 -18.59
CA LYS A 227 -5.38 -6.19 -19.23
C LYS A 227 -6.22 -7.18 -18.42
N GLU A 228 -5.60 -8.01 -17.57
CA GLU A 228 -6.35 -8.93 -16.71
C GLU A 228 -7.12 -8.21 -15.58
N LYS A 229 -6.78 -6.95 -15.28
CA LYS A 229 -7.42 -6.13 -14.23
C LYS A 229 -7.41 -6.76 -12.84
N LYS A 230 -6.46 -7.66 -12.59
CA LYS A 230 -6.22 -8.26 -11.27
C LYS A 230 -5.25 -7.41 -10.48
N LYS A 231 -5.43 -7.38 -9.15
CA LYS A 231 -4.49 -6.68 -8.28
C LYS A 231 -3.08 -7.24 -8.49
N THR A 232 -2.15 -6.38 -8.90
CA THR A 232 -0.82 -6.79 -9.36
C THR A 232 0.29 -6.25 -8.48
N PHE A 233 1.17 -7.13 -8.02
CA PHE A 233 2.35 -6.79 -7.24
C PHE A 233 3.56 -6.58 -8.18
N ILE A 234 4.09 -5.36 -8.27
CA ILE A 234 5.17 -5.00 -9.20
C ILE A 234 6.47 -4.78 -8.43
N SER A 235 7.46 -5.67 -8.55
CA SER A 235 8.76 -5.45 -7.90
C SER A 235 9.62 -4.46 -8.66
N THR A 236 10.33 -3.61 -7.91
CA THR A 236 11.10 -2.49 -8.44
C THR A 236 12.61 -2.64 -8.20
N GLY A 237 13.12 -3.88 -8.18
CA GLY A 237 14.56 -4.12 -8.16
C GLY A 237 15.18 -3.97 -9.56
N MET A 238 16.49 -3.70 -9.63
CA MET A 238 17.24 -3.58 -10.90
C MET A 238 16.67 -2.55 -11.90
N CYS A 239 15.94 -1.54 -11.41
CA CYS A 239 15.29 -0.56 -12.29
C CYS A 239 15.51 0.87 -11.82
N THR A 240 15.36 1.82 -12.74
CA THR A 240 15.41 3.24 -12.44
C THR A 240 14.04 3.78 -12.05
N MET A 241 13.98 5.00 -11.50
CA MET A 241 12.69 5.67 -11.25
C MET A 241 11.87 5.86 -12.53
N SER A 242 12.53 6.08 -13.69
CA SER A 242 11.84 6.22 -14.98
C SER A 242 11.17 4.92 -15.42
N ASP A 243 11.79 3.76 -15.14
CA ASP A 243 11.17 2.47 -15.45
C ASP A 243 9.93 2.23 -14.60
N ILE A 244 9.97 2.61 -13.32
CA ILE A 244 8.82 2.54 -12.42
C ILE A 244 7.70 3.46 -12.93
N GLU A 245 8.01 4.70 -13.33
CA GLU A 245 7.03 5.64 -13.90
C GLU A 245 6.33 5.07 -15.14
N LYS A 246 7.10 4.45 -16.06
CA LYS A 246 6.54 3.80 -17.24
C LYS A 246 5.62 2.64 -16.86
N ALA A 247 6.04 1.81 -15.91
CA ALA A 247 5.22 0.69 -15.43
C ALA A 247 3.91 1.20 -14.80
N VAL A 248 3.97 2.18 -13.90
CA VAL A 248 2.79 2.80 -13.28
C VAL A 248 1.84 3.35 -14.34
N SER A 249 2.36 4.12 -15.31
CA SER A 249 1.55 4.69 -16.39
C SER A 249 0.80 3.63 -17.22
N ILE A 250 1.43 2.47 -17.46
CA ILE A 250 0.75 1.34 -18.12
C ILE A 250 -0.41 0.84 -17.27
N PHE A 251 -0.19 0.55 -15.99
CA PHE A 251 -1.25 0.00 -15.12
C PHE A 251 -2.40 1.00 -14.91
N GLU A 252 -2.10 2.29 -14.77
CA GLU A 252 -3.10 3.37 -14.71
C GLU A 252 -3.93 3.45 -16.00
N LYS A 253 -3.28 3.38 -17.17
CA LYS A 253 -3.98 3.41 -18.47
C LYS A 253 -4.99 2.27 -18.64
N PHE A 254 -4.68 1.08 -18.11
CA PHE A 254 -5.59 -0.07 -18.13
C PHE A 254 -6.58 -0.10 -16.95
N ASN A 255 -6.53 0.89 -16.05
CA ASN A 255 -7.30 0.94 -14.81
C ASN A 255 -7.14 -0.35 -13.98
N CYS A 256 -5.90 -0.82 -13.85
CA CYS A 256 -5.55 -2.04 -13.13
C CYS A 256 -4.90 -1.68 -11.79
N ASN A 257 -5.44 -2.21 -10.69
CA ASN A 257 -4.91 -1.96 -9.36
C ASN A 257 -3.52 -2.60 -9.19
N PHE A 258 -2.57 -1.85 -8.63
CA PHE A 258 -1.21 -2.33 -8.42
C PHE A 258 -0.65 -1.94 -7.04
N VAL A 259 0.38 -2.68 -6.63
CA VAL A 259 1.20 -2.41 -5.45
C VAL A 259 2.65 -2.36 -5.90
N LEU A 260 3.37 -1.28 -5.58
CA LEU A 260 4.81 -1.22 -5.83
C LEU A 260 5.57 -1.91 -4.71
N MET A 261 6.36 -2.93 -5.04
CA MET A 261 7.13 -3.73 -4.11
C MET A 261 8.60 -3.31 -4.19
N HIS A 262 9.07 -2.53 -3.20
CA HIS A 262 10.49 -2.21 -3.08
C HIS A 262 11.30 -3.49 -2.89
N SER A 263 12.41 -3.62 -3.61
CA SER A 263 13.21 -4.84 -3.62
C SER A 263 14.62 -4.59 -4.14
N ILE A 264 15.59 -5.32 -3.61
CA ILE A 264 16.97 -5.38 -4.13
C ILE A 264 17.24 -6.82 -4.57
N SER A 265 17.52 -7.04 -5.86
CA SER A 265 17.62 -8.38 -6.47
C SER A 265 18.98 -9.07 -6.22
N LEU A 266 19.43 -9.10 -4.97
CA LEU A 266 20.62 -9.84 -4.50
C LEU A 266 20.16 -10.92 -3.52
N TYR A 267 20.73 -12.14 -3.63
CA TYR A 267 20.25 -13.32 -2.90
C TYR A 267 21.45 -14.07 -2.27
N PRO A 268 21.71 -13.92 -0.96
CA PRO A 268 21.09 -12.97 -0.04
C PRO A 268 21.52 -11.51 -0.31
N CYS A 269 20.66 -10.56 0.03
CA CYS A 269 21.00 -9.14 0.01
C CYS A 269 21.62 -8.72 1.34
N ASP A 270 22.74 -8.00 1.27
CA ASP A 270 23.31 -7.31 2.43
C ASP A 270 22.37 -6.20 2.91
N GLU A 271 22.19 -6.08 4.23
CA GLU A 271 21.25 -5.14 4.83
C GLU A 271 21.61 -3.67 4.57
N SER A 272 22.90 -3.36 4.40
CA SER A 272 23.39 -2.00 4.11
C SER A 272 22.91 -1.46 2.75
N LEU A 273 22.54 -2.37 1.83
CA LEU A 273 22.11 -2.03 0.47
C LEU A 273 20.60 -1.80 0.35
N LEU A 274 19.83 -2.12 1.38
CA LEU A 274 18.37 -2.23 1.27
C LEU A 274 17.68 -0.89 1.00
N ASN A 275 18.23 0.23 1.47
CA ASN A 275 17.68 1.57 1.24
C ASN A 275 16.15 1.66 1.50
N LEU A 276 15.70 1.21 2.68
CA LEU A 276 14.26 1.11 2.98
C LEU A 276 13.51 2.45 2.97
N ASN A 277 14.21 3.58 3.06
CA ASN A 277 13.59 4.90 2.90
C ASN A 277 12.96 5.10 1.51
N LEU A 278 13.36 4.32 0.49
CA LEU A 278 12.72 4.34 -0.83
C LEU A 278 11.22 4.02 -0.76
N LEU A 279 10.77 3.23 0.22
CA LEU A 279 9.34 2.96 0.46
C LEU A 279 8.54 4.26 0.62
N LYS A 280 9.07 5.22 1.39
CA LYS A 280 8.43 6.53 1.61
C LYS A 280 8.42 7.36 0.32
N THR A 281 9.54 7.35 -0.41
CA THR A 281 9.66 8.04 -1.70
C THR A 281 8.64 7.52 -2.71
N LEU A 282 8.53 6.19 -2.88
CA LEU A 282 7.56 5.56 -3.77
C LEU A 282 6.12 5.89 -3.34
N LYS A 283 5.80 5.76 -2.04
CA LYS A 283 4.48 6.11 -1.50
C LYS A 283 4.11 7.56 -1.78
N ASN A 284 5.05 8.47 -1.57
CA ASN A 284 4.83 9.90 -1.74
C ASN A 284 4.69 10.31 -3.21
N LYS A 285 5.47 9.69 -4.10
CA LYS A 285 5.47 10.02 -5.53
C LYS A 285 4.26 9.45 -6.25
N PHE A 286 3.96 8.16 -6.06
CA PHE A 286 2.94 7.45 -6.83
C PHE A 286 1.58 7.35 -6.13
N LYS A 287 1.50 7.71 -4.84
CA LYS A 287 0.25 7.70 -4.05
C LYS A 287 -0.51 6.35 -4.10
N CYS A 288 0.21 5.25 -4.29
CA CYS A 288 -0.34 3.90 -4.36
C CYS A 288 -0.02 3.09 -3.10
N GLU A 289 -0.57 1.88 -3.03
CA GLU A 289 -0.17 0.88 -2.03
C GLU A 289 1.29 0.48 -2.26
N ILE A 290 2.04 0.37 -1.16
CA ILE A 290 3.46 0.03 -1.19
C ILE A 290 3.68 -1.28 -0.45
N GLY A 291 4.60 -2.10 -0.94
CA GLY A 291 5.09 -3.27 -0.25
C GLY A 291 6.60 -3.40 -0.31
N TYR A 292 7.09 -4.46 0.32
CA TYR A 292 8.50 -4.82 0.36
C TYR A 292 8.67 -6.29 0.00
N SER A 293 9.60 -6.58 -0.92
CA SER A 293 9.98 -7.93 -1.35
C SER A 293 11.44 -8.15 -0.96
N GLY A 294 11.64 -8.82 0.17
CA GLY A 294 12.94 -8.97 0.82
C GLY A 294 13.69 -10.22 0.39
N HIS A 295 15.00 -10.07 0.24
CA HIS A 295 15.96 -11.13 -0.09
C HIS A 295 17.15 -11.17 0.88
N GLU A 296 17.04 -10.45 2.00
CA GLU A 296 17.93 -10.57 3.15
C GLU A 296 17.70 -11.90 3.90
N SER A 297 18.63 -12.29 4.77
CA SER A 297 18.48 -13.49 5.61
C SER A 297 17.65 -13.27 6.87
N SER A 298 17.62 -12.04 7.39
CA SER A 298 17.03 -11.70 8.68
C SER A 298 15.57 -11.24 8.52
N VAL A 299 14.83 -11.13 9.62
CA VAL A 299 13.44 -10.63 9.61
C VAL A 299 13.33 -9.13 9.86
N SER A 300 14.38 -8.51 10.41
CA SER A 300 14.41 -7.10 10.83
C SER A 300 14.05 -6.12 9.71
N PRO A 301 14.55 -6.27 8.47
CA PRO A 301 14.24 -5.30 7.43
C PRO A 301 12.77 -5.35 6.98
N SER A 302 12.13 -6.51 7.03
CA SER A 302 10.70 -6.65 6.74
C SER A 302 9.84 -5.95 7.81
N ILE A 303 10.26 -5.99 9.07
CA ILE A 303 9.61 -5.26 10.17
C ILE A 303 9.83 -3.75 10.00
N ALA A 304 11.05 -3.32 9.68
CA ALA A 304 11.36 -1.93 9.43
C ALA A 304 10.57 -1.39 8.22
N ALA A 305 10.48 -2.15 7.14
CA ALA A 305 9.67 -1.82 5.96
C ALA A 305 8.19 -1.63 6.32
N PHE A 306 7.64 -2.53 7.13
CA PHE A 306 6.28 -2.40 7.65
C PHE A 306 6.07 -1.10 8.44
N LEU A 307 7.00 -0.74 9.33
CA LEU A 307 6.95 0.51 10.10
C LEU A 307 7.11 1.75 9.21
N LEU A 308 7.86 1.65 8.11
CA LEU A 308 8.03 2.69 7.10
C LEU A 308 6.83 2.83 6.15
N GLY A 309 5.80 1.98 6.30
CA GLY A 309 4.51 2.10 5.62
C GLY A 309 4.26 1.10 4.50
N ALA A 310 5.03 0.01 4.43
CA ALA A 310 4.72 -1.13 3.57
C ALA A 310 3.48 -1.87 4.09
N ASP A 311 2.46 -2.02 3.25
CA ASP A 311 1.20 -2.70 3.55
C ASP A 311 1.24 -4.18 3.11
N TYR A 312 2.26 -4.54 2.34
CA TYR A 312 2.50 -5.87 1.78
C TYR A 312 3.95 -6.28 2.04
N ILE A 313 4.18 -7.51 2.51
CA ILE A 313 5.51 -8.05 2.75
C ILE A 313 5.61 -9.41 2.04
N GLU A 314 6.60 -9.55 1.18
CA GLU A 314 6.94 -10.78 0.45
C GLU A 314 8.32 -11.26 0.88
N ARG A 315 8.43 -12.54 1.26
CA ARG A 315 9.70 -13.19 1.63
C ARG A 315 9.76 -14.59 1.05
N HIS A 316 10.95 -14.96 0.56
CA HIS A 316 11.20 -16.35 0.19
C HIS A 316 11.12 -17.25 1.42
N ILE A 317 10.59 -18.46 1.26
CA ILE A 317 10.49 -19.46 2.33
C ILE A 317 11.13 -20.78 1.91
N THR A 318 11.67 -21.50 2.88
CA THR A 318 12.27 -22.82 2.65
C THR A 318 11.99 -23.79 3.80
N LEU A 319 12.13 -25.09 3.50
CA LEU A 319 12.18 -26.14 4.51
C LEU A 319 13.56 -26.19 5.18
N ASP A 320 14.61 -25.82 4.46
CA ASP A 320 16.01 -25.89 4.90
C ASP A 320 16.89 -25.01 4.00
N ARG A 321 17.64 -24.07 4.59
CA ARG A 321 18.52 -23.12 3.87
C ARG A 321 19.79 -23.77 3.33
N ALA A 322 20.19 -24.92 3.88
CA ALA A 322 21.32 -25.70 3.37
C ALA A 322 20.94 -26.57 2.16
N SER A 323 19.64 -26.69 1.87
CA SER A 323 19.18 -27.40 0.68
C SER A 323 19.68 -26.75 -0.61
N TRP A 324 19.78 -27.55 -1.66
CA TRP A 324 20.24 -27.07 -2.95
C TRP A 324 19.22 -26.12 -3.60
N GLY A 325 19.71 -25.00 -4.16
CA GLY A 325 18.92 -24.02 -4.89
C GLY A 325 19.44 -22.59 -4.70
N THR A 326 19.23 -21.72 -5.68
CA THR A 326 19.78 -20.35 -5.68
C THR A 326 19.14 -19.44 -4.62
N ASP A 327 17.89 -19.73 -4.25
CA ASP A 327 17.10 -18.83 -3.40
C ASP A 327 17.04 -19.35 -1.95
N GLN A 328 17.51 -20.57 -1.70
CA GLN A 328 17.42 -21.27 -0.41
C GLN A 328 18.13 -20.47 0.69
N ALA A 329 19.35 -20.02 0.43
CA ALA A 329 20.15 -19.28 1.39
C ALA A 329 19.50 -17.94 1.82
N ALA A 330 18.73 -17.30 0.94
CA ALA A 330 18.03 -16.04 1.24
C ALA A 330 16.64 -16.26 1.86
N SER A 331 16.17 -17.50 1.94
CA SER A 331 14.82 -17.84 2.36
C SER A 331 14.68 -17.93 3.88
N LEU A 332 13.48 -17.63 4.38
CA LEU A 332 13.11 -17.85 5.77
C LEU A 332 12.73 -19.32 5.99
N GLU A 333 13.34 -19.94 6.99
CA GLU A 333 12.85 -21.21 7.57
C GLU A 333 11.69 -20.95 8.53
N GLU A 334 11.12 -22.03 9.05
CA GLU A 334 10.01 -22.03 10.01
C GLU A 334 10.19 -21.01 11.15
N SER A 335 11.37 -20.97 11.80
CA SER A 335 11.63 -20.05 12.92
C SER A 335 11.59 -18.56 12.50
N GLY A 336 12.11 -18.26 11.31
CA GLY A 336 12.07 -16.92 10.73
C GLY A 336 10.65 -16.52 10.31
N MET A 337 9.88 -17.46 9.77
CA MET A 337 8.48 -17.25 9.41
C MET A 337 7.61 -16.96 10.63
N ASP A 338 7.75 -17.76 11.70
CA ASP A 338 7.04 -17.52 12.97
C ASP A 338 7.40 -16.16 13.56
N SER A 339 8.70 -15.87 13.68
CA SER A 339 9.20 -14.60 14.20
C SER A 339 8.62 -13.40 13.44
N LEU A 340 8.66 -13.45 12.11
CA LEU A 340 8.16 -12.38 11.25
C LEU A 340 6.64 -12.18 11.42
N SER A 341 5.86 -13.26 11.29
CA SER A 341 4.41 -13.21 11.33
C SER A 341 3.90 -12.78 12.71
N THR A 342 4.46 -13.36 13.78
CA THR A 342 4.13 -13.03 15.16
C THR A 342 4.40 -11.55 15.48
N LEU A 343 5.55 -11.01 15.05
CA LEU A 343 5.88 -9.61 15.27
C LEU A 343 4.96 -8.68 14.48
N LEU A 344 4.73 -8.96 13.18
CA LEU A 344 3.86 -8.13 12.33
C LEU A 344 2.38 -8.17 12.75
N LYS A 345 1.95 -9.21 13.48
CA LYS A 345 0.62 -9.30 14.11
C LYS A 345 0.54 -8.47 15.41
N LYS A 346 1.60 -8.46 16.22
CA LYS A 346 1.64 -7.78 17.53
C LYS A 346 1.93 -6.27 17.41
N ILE A 347 2.79 -5.86 16.49
CA ILE A 347 3.21 -4.45 16.35
C ILE A 347 2.02 -3.48 16.18
N PRO A 348 1.01 -3.74 15.33
CA PRO A 348 -0.19 -2.91 15.26
C PRO A 348 -0.86 -2.64 16.61
N ILE A 349 -0.93 -3.65 17.48
CA ILE A 349 -1.51 -3.55 18.83
C ILE A 349 -0.61 -2.68 19.71
N MET A 350 0.70 -2.88 19.63
CA MET A 350 1.71 -2.13 20.41
C MET A 350 1.76 -0.65 20.02
N LEU A 351 1.57 -0.31 18.74
CA LEU A 351 1.55 1.07 18.26
C LEU A 351 0.36 1.87 18.82
N GLY A 352 -0.78 1.21 19.06
CA GLY A 352 -1.96 1.83 19.65
C GLY A 352 -2.57 2.96 18.81
N ASP A 353 -3.20 3.93 19.47
CA ASP A 353 -3.88 5.07 18.84
C ASP A 353 -3.13 6.40 18.99
N GLY A 354 -1.92 6.38 19.55
CA GLY A 354 -1.09 7.56 19.79
C GLY A 354 -1.63 8.55 20.84
N LYS A 355 -2.76 8.24 21.51
CA LYS A 355 -3.37 9.17 22.49
C LYS A 355 -2.86 8.87 23.89
N LYS A 356 -2.25 9.87 24.55
CA LYS A 356 -1.86 9.76 25.96
C LYS A 356 -3.11 9.55 26.82
N LYS A 357 -3.17 8.39 27.47
CA LYS A 357 -4.20 8.03 28.46
C LYS A 357 -3.52 7.82 29.80
N PHE A 358 -4.20 8.21 30.86
CA PHE A 358 -3.80 7.81 32.20
C PHE A 358 -4.49 6.49 32.52
N LEU A 359 -3.73 5.40 32.43
CA LEU A 359 -4.29 4.05 32.48
C LEU A 359 -4.81 3.74 33.90
N LYS A 360 -5.86 2.93 34.00
CA LYS A 360 -6.46 2.56 35.30
C LYS A 360 -5.45 1.81 36.17
N GLU A 361 -4.60 1.03 35.51
CA GLU A 361 -3.50 0.27 36.07
C GLU A 361 -2.42 1.20 36.64
N GLU A 362 -2.08 2.26 35.91
CA GLU A 362 -1.10 3.28 36.33
C GLU A 362 -1.59 4.11 37.52
N LYS A 363 -2.91 4.32 37.68
CA LYS A 363 -3.48 5.11 38.80
C LYS A 363 -3.11 4.57 40.18
N LYS A 364 -2.89 3.27 40.31
CA LYS A 364 -2.47 2.67 41.60
C LYS A 364 -1.01 2.97 41.90
N VAL A 365 -0.16 2.89 40.87
CA VAL A 365 1.28 3.15 40.96
C VAL A 365 1.54 4.64 41.16
N SER A 366 0.78 5.50 40.47
CA SER A 366 0.96 6.94 40.52
C SER A 366 0.81 7.51 41.93
N LYS A 367 -0.10 6.96 42.75
CA LYS A 367 -0.31 7.41 44.13
C LYS A 367 0.96 7.27 45.00
N LYS A 368 1.83 6.31 44.67
CA LYS A 368 3.08 6.05 45.42
C LYS A 368 4.29 6.79 44.85
N MET A 369 4.27 7.07 43.55
CA MET A 369 5.48 7.46 42.80
C MET A 369 5.42 8.89 42.24
N ARG A 370 4.25 9.53 42.24
CA ARG A 370 4.14 10.92 41.80
C ARG A 370 4.51 11.86 42.95
N TYR A 371 5.18 12.94 42.56
CA TYR A 371 5.47 14.06 43.45
C TYR A 371 4.19 14.55 44.11
N TRP A 372 4.26 14.83 45.40
CA TRP A 372 3.17 15.00 46.37
C TRP A 372 1.95 15.78 45.81
N GLU A 373 0.99 15.08 45.21
CA GLU A 373 -0.37 15.59 44.97
C GLU A 373 -1.20 15.27 46.23
N GLY A 374 -0.91 15.99 47.33
CA GLY A 374 -1.68 15.93 48.59
C GLY A 374 -0.87 15.65 49.84
N HIS A 375 -0.23 16.69 50.39
CA HIS A 375 -0.43 17.04 51.79
C HIS A 375 -1.52 18.10 51.85
#